data_AF-A0A1G0EYJ1-F1
#
_entry.id   AF-A0A1G0EYJ1-F1
#
_cell.length_a   1.000
_cell.length_b   1.000
_cell.length_c   1.000
_cell.angle_alpha   90.00
_cell.angle_beta   90.00
_cell.angle_gamma   90.00
#
_symmetry.space_group_name_H-M   'P 1'
#
loop_
_entity.id
_entity.type
_entity.pdbx_description
1 polymer ?
#
loop_
_entity_poly.entity_id
_entity_poly.type
_entity_poly.pdbx_seq_one_letter_code
_entity_poly.pdbx_strand_id
1 'polypeptide(L)'
;MIALDTNILARAIAIETEADAATLAQQRHAQALLSSGQDMFVPITVIEELEWVLRGIYEMPADEITAVLEDMLAVENLTVDRAAAVAQAVVWYRKGIDFSDALHLAQAGLCSSMASFDARFAKTCRRLGLKPPVEIPGSK
;
A
#
# COMPACT_ATOMS: atom_id res chain seq x y z
N MET A 1 14.35 7.20 -15.26
CA MET A 1 13.51 6.73 -14.14
C MET A 1 13.02 7.93 -13.33
N ILE A 2 11.72 8.05 -13.10
CA ILE A 2 11.06 9.16 -12.39
C ILE A 2 10.47 8.61 -11.09
N ALA A 3 10.82 9.19 -9.94
CA ALA A 3 10.18 8.82 -8.68
C ALA A 3 8.79 9.47 -8.59
N LEU A 4 7.77 8.69 -8.23
CA LEU A 4 6.41 9.15 -8.04
C LEU A 4 6.13 9.40 -6.56
N ASP A 5 5.37 10.46 -6.32
CA ASP A 5 4.84 10.83 -5.01
C ASP A 5 3.37 10.40 -4.89
N THR A 6 2.86 10.30 -3.66
CA THR A 6 1.50 9.85 -3.36
C THR A 6 0.45 10.72 -4.06
N ASN A 7 0.68 12.03 -4.14
CA ASN A 7 -0.26 12.95 -4.79
C ASN A 7 -0.42 12.69 -6.31
N ILE A 8 0.62 12.25 -7.01
CA ILE A 8 0.55 11.91 -8.44
C ILE A 8 -0.30 10.66 -8.61
N LEU A 9 -0.03 9.64 -7.79
CA LEU A 9 -0.75 8.36 -7.84
C LEU A 9 -2.23 8.56 -7.45
N ALA A 10 -2.50 9.28 -6.36
CA ALA A 10 -3.86 9.60 -5.92
C ALA A 10 -4.65 10.34 -7.01
N ARG A 11 -4.05 11.35 -7.66
CA ARG A 11 -4.70 12.06 -8.78
C ARG A 11 -4.90 11.19 -10.02
N ALA A 12 -4.08 10.19 -10.25
CA ALA A 12 -4.29 9.27 -11.37
C ALA A 12 -5.41 8.24 -11.10
N ILE A 13 -5.53 7.80 -9.85
CA ILE A 13 -6.39 6.67 -9.43
C ILE A 13 -7.79 7.14 -9.02
N ALA A 14 -7.88 8.19 -8.22
CA ALA A 14 -9.13 8.56 -7.59
C ALA A 14 -10.07 9.34 -8.53
N ILE A 15 -11.35 9.00 -8.47
CA ILE A 15 -12.42 9.72 -9.17
C ILE A 15 -13.02 10.74 -8.22
N GLU A 16 -13.00 12.01 -8.61
CA GLU A 16 -13.53 13.12 -7.82
C GLU A 16 -14.74 13.73 -8.54
N THR A 17 -15.95 13.50 -8.02
CA THR A 17 -17.22 13.89 -8.66
C THR A 17 -17.40 15.41 -8.77
N GLU A 18 -16.76 16.19 -7.89
CA GLU A 18 -16.85 17.66 -7.85
C GLU A 18 -15.46 18.33 -7.85
N ALA A 19 -14.53 17.79 -8.65
CA ALA A 19 -13.18 18.37 -8.78
C ALA A 19 -13.20 19.75 -9.45
N ASP A 20 -12.40 20.68 -8.90
CA ASP A 20 -12.14 21.97 -9.53
C ASP A 20 -11.26 21.84 -10.78
N ALA A 21 -11.16 22.91 -11.57
CA ALA A 21 -10.41 22.90 -12.82
C ALA A 21 -8.91 22.59 -12.64
N ALA A 22 -8.34 22.96 -11.49
CA ALA A 22 -6.94 22.69 -11.17
C ALA A 22 -6.72 21.19 -10.91
N THR A 23 -7.61 20.57 -10.16
CA THR A 23 -7.61 19.14 -9.84
C THR A 23 -7.82 18.32 -11.11
N LEU A 24 -8.80 18.66 -11.95
CA LEU A 24 -9.02 18.01 -13.25
C LEU A 24 -7.79 18.13 -14.18
N ALA A 25 -7.03 19.23 -14.10
CA ALA A 25 -5.77 19.35 -14.83
C ALA A 25 -4.68 18.44 -14.26
N GLN A 26 -4.55 18.35 -12.94
CA GLN A 26 -3.62 17.43 -12.27
C GLN A 26 -3.91 15.97 -12.61
N GLN A 27 -5.18 15.55 -12.58
CA GLN A 27 -5.59 14.18 -12.96
C GLN A 27 -5.16 13.85 -14.38
N ARG A 28 -5.43 14.75 -15.34
CA ARG A 28 -4.99 14.57 -16.74
C ARG A 28 -3.48 14.48 -16.88
N HIS A 29 -2.72 15.33 -16.19
CA HIS A 29 -1.26 15.30 -16.24
C HIS A 29 -0.69 14.03 -15.59
N ALA A 30 -1.26 13.58 -14.47
CA ALA A 30 -0.85 12.34 -13.81
C ALA A 30 -1.10 11.12 -14.70
N GLN A 31 -2.28 11.01 -15.30
CA GLN A 31 -2.61 9.93 -16.24
C GLN A 31 -1.72 9.95 -17.49
N ALA A 32 -1.41 11.13 -18.03
CA ALA A 32 -0.49 11.28 -19.15
C ALA A 32 0.94 10.85 -18.77
N LEU A 33 1.41 11.17 -17.56
CA LEU A 33 2.71 10.74 -17.06
C LEU A 33 2.76 9.21 -16.93
N LEU A 34 1.75 8.59 -16.31
CA LEU A 34 1.71 7.13 -16.15
C LEU A 34 1.64 6.39 -17.49
N SER A 35 1.03 7.00 -18.50
CA SER A 35 0.90 6.45 -19.86
C SER A 35 2.05 6.84 -20.81
N SER A 36 3.04 7.58 -20.33
CA SER A 36 4.12 8.13 -21.17
C SER A 36 5.12 7.10 -21.70
N GLY A 37 5.10 5.88 -21.13
CA GLY A 37 6.10 4.84 -21.38
C GLY A 37 7.46 5.10 -20.72
N GLN A 38 7.59 6.14 -19.89
CA GLN A 38 8.80 6.37 -19.12
C GLN A 38 8.91 5.40 -17.95
N ASP A 39 10.15 4.99 -17.62
CA ASP A 39 10.41 4.23 -16.40
C ASP A 39 10.11 5.08 -15.16
N MET A 40 9.36 4.51 -14.23
CA MET A 40 8.93 5.14 -12.99
C MET A 40 9.29 4.28 -11.79
N PHE A 41 9.42 4.91 -10.63
CA PHE A 41 9.74 4.26 -9.37
C PHE A 41 8.80 4.74 -8.26
N VAL A 42 8.32 3.81 -7.43
CA VAL A 42 7.47 4.12 -6.28
C VAL A 42 8.16 3.64 -5.00
N PRO A 43 8.60 4.55 -4.12
CA PRO A 43 9.12 4.19 -2.81
C PRO A 43 8.08 3.42 -1.98
N ILE A 44 8.54 2.49 -1.12
CA ILE A 44 7.63 1.72 -0.25
C ILE A 44 6.81 2.64 0.68
N THR A 45 7.37 3.78 1.10
CA THR A 45 6.67 4.77 1.92
C THR A 45 5.52 5.43 1.16
N VAL A 46 5.65 5.60 -0.16
CA VAL A 46 4.58 6.13 -1.02
C VAL A 46 3.47 5.09 -1.19
N ILE A 47 3.79 3.79 -1.22
CA ILE A 47 2.78 2.72 -1.20
C ILE A 47 1.98 2.74 0.10
N GLU A 48 2.65 2.89 1.24
CA GLU A 48 1.99 2.98 2.55
C GLU A 48 1.07 4.22 2.65
N GLU A 49 1.58 5.40 2.28
CA GLU A 49 0.79 6.62 2.31
C GLU A 49 -0.37 6.58 1.30
N LEU A 50 -0.15 6.00 0.11
CA LEU A 50 -1.20 5.85 -0.90
C LEU A 50 -2.36 4.99 -0.38
N GLU A 51 -2.08 3.85 0.27
CA GLU A 51 -3.15 3.06 0.89
C GLU A 51 -3.96 3.90 1.88
N TRP A 52 -3.25 4.63 2.76
CA TRP A 52 -3.87 5.44 3.78
C TRP A 52 -4.76 6.54 3.17
N VAL A 53 -4.29 7.20 2.10
CA VAL A 53 -5.04 8.22 1.37
C VAL A 53 -6.25 7.61 0.67
N LEU A 54 -6.10 6.50 -0.06
CA LEU A 54 -7.21 5.87 -0.78
C LEU A 54 -8.30 5.39 0.18
N ARG A 55 -7.92 4.76 1.30
CA ARG A 55 -8.88 4.29 2.31
C ARG A 55 -9.52 5.42 3.10
N GLY A 56 -8.73 6.39 3.54
CA GLY A 56 -9.17 7.40 4.50
C GLY A 56 -9.80 8.63 3.87
N ILE A 57 -9.25 9.10 2.75
CA ILE A 57 -9.69 10.33 2.08
C ILE A 57 -10.69 10.00 0.97
N TYR A 58 -10.40 8.97 0.18
CA TYR A 58 -11.27 8.56 -0.92
C TYR A 58 -12.27 7.47 -0.55
N GLU A 59 -12.26 7.01 0.70
CA GLU A 59 -13.16 5.98 1.24
C GLU A 59 -13.21 4.71 0.37
N MET A 60 -12.11 4.43 -0.33
CA MET A 60 -12.01 3.31 -1.27
C MET A 60 -12.06 1.98 -0.52
N PRO A 61 -12.91 1.03 -0.94
CA PRO A 61 -12.97 -0.30 -0.35
C PRO A 61 -11.63 -1.04 -0.42
N ALA A 62 -11.35 -1.87 0.59
CA ALA A 62 -10.08 -2.59 0.68
C ALA A 62 -9.82 -3.52 -0.52
N ASP A 63 -10.85 -4.11 -1.12
CA ASP A 63 -10.74 -4.93 -2.33
C ASP A 63 -10.32 -4.10 -3.54
N GLU A 64 -10.88 -2.92 -3.74
CA GLU A 64 -10.46 -1.98 -4.78
C GLU A 64 -9.01 -1.50 -4.58
N ILE A 65 -8.64 -1.15 -3.35
CA ILE A 65 -7.25 -0.79 -3.01
C ILE A 65 -6.30 -1.95 -3.34
N THR A 66 -6.68 -3.19 -2.99
CA THR A 66 -5.82 -4.35 -3.29
C THR A 66 -5.64 -4.56 -4.78
N ALA A 67 -6.68 -4.32 -5.60
CA ALA A 67 -6.59 -4.39 -7.05
C ALA A 67 -5.64 -3.31 -7.59
N VAL A 68 -5.75 -2.07 -7.13
CA VAL A 68 -4.84 -0.97 -7.49
C VAL A 68 -3.38 -1.32 -7.20
N LEU A 69 -3.09 -1.83 -6.00
CA LEU A 69 -1.73 -2.20 -5.61
C LEU A 69 -1.18 -3.39 -6.42
N GLU A 70 -2.02 -4.35 -6.80
CA GLU A 70 -1.62 -5.45 -7.68
C GLU A 70 -1.35 -4.99 -9.11
N ASP A 71 -2.19 -4.11 -9.64
CA ASP A 71 -1.99 -3.53 -10.96
C ASP A 71 -0.67 -2.76 -11.00
N MET A 72 -0.36 -1.97 -9.97
CA MET A 72 0.92 -1.27 -9.86
C MET A 72 2.13 -2.23 -9.87
N LEU A 73 2.02 -3.41 -9.24
CA LEU A 73 3.09 -4.42 -9.24
C LEU A 73 3.24 -5.12 -10.61
N ALA A 74 2.25 -5.03 -11.49
CA ALA A 74 2.22 -5.69 -12.80
C ALA A 74 2.64 -4.77 -13.96
N VAL A 75 2.71 -3.44 -13.74
CA VAL A 75 3.08 -2.46 -14.79
C VAL A 75 4.57 -2.54 -15.11
N GLU A 76 4.89 -2.83 -16.37
CA GLU A 76 6.27 -3.06 -16.85
C GLU A 76 7.22 -1.88 -16.60
N ASN A 77 6.75 -0.65 -16.84
CA ASN A 77 7.54 0.56 -16.66
C ASN A 77 7.40 1.19 -15.25
N LEU A 78 6.86 0.45 -14.26
CA LEU A 78 6.71 0.91 -12.88
C LEU A 78 7.46 -0.02 -11.91
N THR A 79 8.57 0.44 -11.37
CA THR A 79 9.30 -0.28 -10.34
C THR A 79 8.79 0.10 -8.95
N VAL A 80 8.15 -0.83 -8.26
CA VAL A 80 7.74 -0.66 -6.85
C VAL A 80 8.86 -1.12 -5.92
N ASP A 81 9.30 -0.26 -5.01
CA ASP A 81 10.30 -0.64 -4.00
C ASP A 81 9.77 -1.79 -3.13
N ARG A 82 10.67 -2.72 -2.77
CA ARG A 82 10.34 -3.90 -1.96
C ARG A 82 9.09 -4.65 -2.47
N ALA A 83 8.89 -4.75 -3.79
CA ALA A 83 7.70 -5.33 -4.43
C ALA A 83 7.20 -6.65 -3.81
N ALA A 84 8.11 -7.57 -3.45
CA ALA A 84 7.75 -8.83 -2.80
C ALA A 84 7.06 -8.64 -1.43
N ALA A 85 7.51 -7.66 -0.65
CA ALA A 85 6.89 -7.34 0.64
C ALA A 85 5.55 -6.63 0.46
N VAL A 86 5.44 -5.73 -0.53
CA VAL A 86 4.15 -5.10 -0.89
C VAL A 86 3.14 -6.15 -1.32
N ALA A 87 3.52 -7.07 -2.21
CA ALA A 87 2.67 -8.19 -2.63
C ALA A 87 2.23 -9.06 -1.44
N GLN A 88 3.16 -9.35 -0.51
CA GLN A 88 2.82 -10.11 0.69
C GLN A 88 1.87 -9.34 1.62
N ALA A 89 2.05 -8.03 1.75
CA ALA A 89 1.18 -7.16 2.53
C ALA A 89 -0.25 -7.14 1.95
N VAL A 90 -0.39 -7.05 0.62
CA VAL A 90 -1.69 -7.14 -0.08
C VAL A 90 -2.42 -8.46 0.27
N VAL A 91 -1.71 -9.60 0.26
CA VAL A 91 -2.29 -10.91 0.62
C VAL A 91 -2.79 -10.93 2.06
N TRP A 92 -2.09 -10.29 2.99
CA TRP A 92 -2.49 -10.21 4.40
C TRP A 92 -3.57 -9.17 4.67
N TYR A 93 -3.56 -8.06 3.93
CA TYR A 93 -4.58 -7.02 3.97
C TYR A 93 -5.95 -7.59 3.64
N ARG A 94 -6.05 -8.41 2.58
CA ARG A 94 -7.27 -9.16 2.23
C ARG A 94 -7.79 -10.12 3.31
N LYS A 95 -6.93 -10.53 4.25
CA LYS A 95 -7.31 -11.40 5.38
C LYS A 95 -7.73 -10.59 6.62
N GLY A 96 -7.84 -9.27 6.50
CA GLY A 96 -8.34 -8.37 7.54
C GLY A 96 -7.27 -7.90 8.53
N ILE A 97 -5.99 -7.90 8.14
CA ILE A 97 -4.92 -7.16 8.84
C ILE A 97 -4.90 -5.75 8.28
N ASP A 98 -4.64 -4.71 9.07
CA ASP A 98 -4.43 -3.35 8.52
C ASP A 98 -3.22 -3.32 7.54
N PHE A 99 -3.27 -2.50 6.49
CA PHE A 99 -2.22 -2.55 5.46
C PHE A 99 -0.83 -2.17 6.00
N SER A 100 -0.72 -1.12 6.83
CA SER A 100 0.55 -0.72 7.44
C SER A 100 1.10 -1.85 8.33
N ASP A 101 0.26 -2.46 9.16
CA ASP A 101 0.64 -3.62 9.98
C ASP A 101 1.12 -4.80 9.14
N ALA A 102 0.44 -5.09 8.04
CA ALA A 102 0.82 -6.14 7.10
C ALA A 102 2.17 -5.84 6.43
N LEU A 103 2.41 -4.58 6.05
CA LEU A 103 3.65 -4.15 5.43
C LEU A 103 4.83 -4.15 6.40
N HIS A 104 4.63 -3.70 7.64
CA HIS A 104 5.61 -3.82 8.73
C HIS A 104 6.02 -5.28 8.94
N LEU A 105 5.05 -6.18 9.02
CA LEU A 105 5.30 -7.61 9.21
C LEU A 105 6.08 -8.19 8.02
N ALA A 106 5.76 -7.77 6.79
CA ALA A 106 6.40 -8.28 5.58
C ALA A 106 7.86 -7.80 5.49
N GLN A 107 8.14 -6.57 5.93
CA GLN A 107 9.51 -6.05 6.05
C GLN A 107 10.31 -6.72 7.17
N ALA A 108 9.63 -7.28 8.18
CA ALA A 108 10.26 -7.94 9.33
C ALA A 108 10.62 -9.42 9.07
N GLY A 109 10.57 -9.91 7.83
CA GLY A 109 10.75 -11.33 7.50
C GLY A 109 12.08 -11.98 7.95
N LEU A 110 13.11 -11.18 8.24
CA LEU A 110 14.40 -11.65 8.76
C LEU A 110 14.50 -11.62 10.30
N CYS A 111 13.49 -11.08 10.99
CA CYS A 111 13.46 -11.00 12.45
C CYS A 111 12.92 -12.31 13.05
N SER A 112 13.31 -12.60 14.29
CA SER A 112 12.78 -13.76 15.04
C SER A 112 11.32 -13.56 15.50
N SER A 113 10.94 -12.31 15.79
CA SER A 113 9.60 -11.89 16.20
C SER A 113 9.40 -10.39 15.90
N MET A 114 8.15 -9.94 15.89
CA MET A 114 7.78 -8.52 15.87
C MET A 114 7.07 -8.19 17.18
N ALA A 115 7.53 -7.15 17.88
CA ALA A 115 6.88 -6.68 19.10
C ALA A 115 5.79 -5.64 18.75
N SER A 116 4.57 -5.81 19.29
CA SER A 116 3.49 -4.82 19.16
C SER A 116 2.58 -4.84 20.39
N PHE A 117 2.06 -3.66 20.77
CA PHE A 117 1.02 -3.55 21.78
C PHE A 117 -0.40 -3.70 21.21
N ASP A 118 -0.54 -3.80 19.88
CA ASP A 118 -1.83 -4.08 19.26
C ASP A 118 -2.20 -5.56 19.43
N ALA A 119 -3.07 -5.82 20.41
CA ALA A 119 -3.55 -7.15 20.70
C ALA A 119 -4.41 -7.76 19.59
N ARG A 120 -5.12 -6.94 18.79
CA ARG A 120 -5.92 -7.41 17.65
C ARG A 120 -4.99 -7.87 16.54
N PHE A 121 -3.98 -7.08 16.19
CA PHE A 121 -2.96 -7.45 15.21
C PHE A 121 -2.22 -8.73 15.61
N ALA A 122 -1.72 -8.80 16.84
CA ALA A 122 -1.03 -9.98 17.35
C ALA A 122 -1.91 -11.24 17.33
N LYS A 123 -3.18 -11.12 17.75
CA LYS A 123 -4.15 -12.23 17.73
C LYS A 123 -4.46 -12.69 16.30
N THR A 124 -4.65 -11.76 15.37
CA THR A 124 -4.92 -12.08 13.96
C THR A 124 -3.73 -12.77 13.30
N CYS A 125 -2.52 -12.26 13.48
CA CYS A 125 -1.31 -12.89 12.95
C CYS A 125 -1.11 -14.31 13.48
N ARG A 126 -1.33 -14.52 14.80
CA ARG A 126 -1.26 -15.84 15.43
C ARG A 126 -2.31 -16.80 14.86
N ARG A 127 -3.55 -16.34 14.70
CA ARG A 127 -4.65 -17.14 14.11
C ARG A 127 -4.37 -17.53 12.66
N LEU A 128 -3.72 -16.66 11.89
CA LEU A 128 -3.37 -16.89 10.49
C LEU A 128 -2.03 -17.62 10.31
N GLY A 129 -1.28 -17.88 11.40
CA GLY A 129 0.02 -18.56 11.36
C GLY A 129 1.12 -17.74 10.67
N LEU A 130 1.03 -16.41 10.69
CA LEU A 130 1.97 -15.54 9.97
C LEU A 130 3.34 -15.49 10.64
N LYS A 131 4.35 -15.16 9.84
CA LYS A 131 5.75 -15.03 10.26
C LYS A 131 6.33 -13.66 9.88
N PRO A 132 7.20 -13.08 10.73
CA PRO A 132 7.56 -13.56 12.07
C PRO A 132 6.37 -13.52 13.06
N PRO A 133 6.40 -14.25 14.18
CA PRO A 133 5.33 -14.15 15.18
C PRO A 133 5.25 -12.72 15.72
N VAL A 134 4.02 -12.22 15.90
CA VAL A 134 3.75 -10.93 16.54
C VAL A 134 3.44 -11.17 18.02
N GLU A 135 4.23 -10.53 18.89
CA GLU A 135 4.23 -10.75 20.34
C GLU A 135 3.93 -9.46 21.08
N ILE A 136 3.17 -9.56 22.18
CA ILE A 136 2.90 -8.44 23.08
C ILE A 136 3.94 -8.49 24.20
N PRO A 137 4.86 -7.50 24.31
CA PRO A 137 5.82 -7.49 25.39
C PRO A 137 5.13 -7.52 26.76
N GLY A 138 5.53 -8.46 27.61
CA GLY A 138 5.00 -8.60 28.98
C GLY A 138 3.72 -9.42 29.12
N SER A 139 3.13 -9.96 28.04
CA SER A 139 2.07 -10.97 28.16
C SER A 139 2.69 -12.33 28.52
N LYS A 140 2.33 -12.89 29.68
CA LYS A 140 2.68 -14.27 30.07
C LYS A 140 1.86 -15.30 29.29
#